data_AF-A0A7C1TXA6-F1
#
_entry.id   AF-A0A7C1TXA6-F1
#
_cell.length_a   1.000
_cell.length_b   1.000
_cell.length_c   1.000
_cell.angle_alpha   90.00
_cell.angle_beta   90.00
_cell.angle_gamma   90.00
#
_symmetry.space_group_name_H-M   'P 1'
#
loop_
_entity.id
_entity.type
_entity.pdbx_description
1 polymer ?
#
loop_
_entity_poly.entity_id
_entity_poly.type
_entity_poly.pdbx_seq_one_letter_code
_entity_poly.pdbx_strand_id
1 'polypeptide(L)'
;MTNRSLTELKNIGAKIAGRLNEAGIFSEEELRFYGAAEAHKMIKENHPNETLPVCYYLYSFEGALCDRHWDDIGERKKQELKNAIEEK
;
A
#
# COMPACT_ATOMS: atom_id res chain seq x y z
N MET A 1 17.21 -3.75 9.86
CA MET A 1 15.89 -4.22 9.39
C MET A 1 16.14 -5.14 8.22
N THR A 2 15.45 -6.28 8.15
CA THR A 2 15.56 -7.17 6.98
C THR A 2 14.74 -6.55 5.86
N ASN A 3 15.34 -6.29 4.70
CA ASN A 3 14.59 -5.84 3.53
C ASN A 3 13.89 -7.05 2.89
N ARG A 4 12.62 -7.28 3.25
CA ARG A 4 11.83 -8.39 2.74
C ARG A 4 11.29 -8.09 1.34
N SER A 5 11.04 -9.15 0.58
CA SER A 5 10.26 -9.04 -0.65
C SER A 5 8.80 -8.68 -0.33
N LEU A 6 8.12 -8.03 -1.27
CA LEU A 6 6.76 -7.56 -1.06
C LEU A 6 5.78 -8.69 -0.71
N THR A 7 5.93 -9.88 -1.30
CA THR A 7 5.06 -11.03 -1.04
C THR A 7 5.27 -11.69 0.32
N GLU A 8 6.33 -11.34 1.04
CA GLU A 8 6.55 -11.77 2.43
C GLU A 8 5.86 -10.85 3.44
N LEU A 9 5.37 -9.69 2.99
CA LEU A 9 4.66 -8.75 3.84
C LEU A 9 3.20 -9.16 4.04
N LYS A 10 2.69 -8.95 5.25
CA LYS A 10 1.27 -9.16 5.55
C LYS A 10 0.40 -8.37 4.56
N ASN A 11 -0.72 -8.95 4.15
CA ASN A 11 -1.71 -8.37 3.24
C ASN A 11 -1.25 -8.19 1.77
N ILE A 12 0.02 -8.48 1.42
CA ILE A 12 0.52 -8.31 0.06
C ILE A 12 0.66 -9.66 -0.63
N GLY A 13 -0.36 -10.03 -1.40
CA GLY A 13 -0.30 -11.17 -2.32
C GLY A 13 0.37 -10.82 -3.65
N ALA A 14 0.66 -11.83 -4.48
CA ALA A 14 1.36 -11.69 -5.76
C ALA A 14 0.76 -10.64 -6.69
N LYS A 15 -0.58 -10.52 -6.74
CA LYS A 15 -1.27 -9.49 -7.54
C LYS A 15 -0.93 -8.07 -7.09
N ILE A 16 -0.96 -7.83 -5.78
CA ILE A 16 -0.69 -6.51 -5.19
C ILE A 16 0.80 -6.19 -5.34
N ALA A 17 1.68 -7.16 -5.11
CA ALA A 17 3.11 -7.02 -5.37
C ALA A 17 3.40 -6.67 -6.84
N GLY A 18 2.69 -7.29 -7.80
CA GLY A 18 2.79 -6.94 -9.22
C GLY A 18 2.44 -5.48 -9.49
N ARG A 19 1.36 -4.96 -8.90
CA ARG A 19 0.96 -3.55 -9.04
C ARG A 19 1.98 -2.59 -8.42
N LEU A 20 2.57 -2.94 -7.27
CA LEU A 20 3.67 -2.18 -6.67
C LEU A 20 4.90 -2.16 -7.57
N ASN A 21 5.29 -3.31 -8.14
CA ASN A 21 6.41 -3.41 -9.06
C ASN A 21 6.19 -2.56 -10.34
N GLU A 22 4.97 -2.58 -10.90
CA GLU A 22 4.60 -1.70 -12.03
C GLU A 22 4.74 -0.22 -11.67
N ALA A 23 4.45 0.14 -10.41
CA ALA A 23 4.65 1.48 -9.85
C ALA A 23 6.11 1.80 -9.48
N GLY A 24 7.05 0.87 -9.64
CA GLY A 24 8.46 1.08 -9.32
C GLY A 24 8.83 0.85 -7.85
N ILE A 25 8.00 0.15 -7.08
CA ILE A 25 8.25 -0.25 -5.70
C ILE A 25 8.50 -1.75 -5.68
N PHE A 26 9.70 -2.19 -5.33
CA PHE A 26 10.14 -3.59 -5.46
C PHE A 26 10.41 -4.28 -4.11
N SER A 27 10.40 -3.54 -3.01
CA SER A 27 10.85 -4.04 -1.71
C SER A 27 10.14 -3.41 -0.51
N GLU A 28 10.27 -4.02 0.67
CA GLU A 28 9.74 -3.45 1.92
C GLU A 28 10.35 -2.08 2.23
N GLU A 29 11.65 -1.93 1.99
CA GLU A 29 12.36 -0.67 2.24
C GLU A 29 11.80 0.48 1.38
N GLU A 30 11.54 0.22 0.10
CA GLU A 30 10.93 1.21 -0.79
C GLU A 30 9.47 1.49 -0.42
N LEU A 31 8.68 0.45 -0.12
CA LEU A 31 7.31 0.66 0.35
C LEU A 31 7.27 1.50 1.63
N ARG A 32 8.27 1.34 2.51
CA ARG A 32 8.42 2.14 3.73
C ARG A 32 8.89 3.56 3.44
N PHE A 33 9.75 3.75 2.44
CA PHE A 33 10.21 5.05 2.00
C PHE A 33 9.06 5.91 1.45
N TYR A 34 8.25 5.35 0.54
CA TYR A 34 7.10 6.05 -0.03
C TYR A 34 5.92 6.13 0.93
N GLY A 35 5.69 5.07 1.71
CA GLY A 35 4.52 4.94 2.57
C GLY A 35 3.25 4.52 1.80
N ALA A 36 2.22 4.14 2.55
CA ALA A 36 1.00 3.54 2.01
C ALA A 36 0.22 4.47 1.05
N ALA A 37 0.09 5.75 1.41
CA ALA A 37 -0.67 6.71 0.61
C ALA A 37 0.01 7.01 -0.74
N GLU A 38 1.33 7.23 -0.73
CA GLU A 38 2.07 7.52 -1.95
C GLU A 38 2.15 6.30 -2.86
N ALA A 39 2.43 5.11 -2.32
CA ALA A 39 2.38 3.87 -3.09
C ALA A 39 1.02 3.65 -3.76
N HIS A 40 -0.08 3.97 -3.07
CA HIS A 40 -1.42 3.93 -3.65
C HIS A 40 -1.60 4.94 -4.80
N LYS A 41 -1.14 6.19 -4.63
CA LYS A 41 -1.18 7.22 -5.68
C LYS A 41 -0.38 6.80 -6.91
N MET A 42 0.83 6.30 -6.73
CA MET A 42 1.69 5.81 -7.82
C MET A 42 1.01 4.68 -8.62
N ILE A 43 0.37 3.72 -7.95
CA ILE A 43 -0.43 2.69 -8.66
C ILE A 43 -1.61 3.32 -9.41
N LYS A 44 -2.29 4.31 -8.82
CA LYS A 44 -3.43 5.00 -9.46
C LYS A 44 -3.01 5.77 -10.70
N GLU A 45 -1.81 6.37 -10.70
CA GLU A 45 -1.25 7.09 -11.84
C GLU A 45 -0.97 6.16 -13.02
N ASN A 46 -0.49 4.93 -12.75
CA ASN A 46 -0.29 3.91 -13.78
C ASN A 46 -1.60 3.31 -14.30
N HIS A 47 -2.66 3.32 -13.48
CA HIS A 47 -3.95 2.69 -13.78
C HIS A 47 -5.12 3.70 -13.63
N PRO A 48 -5.15 4.79 -14.42
CA PRO A 48 -6.08 5.91 -14.20
C PRO A 48 -7.55 5.52 -14.35
N ASN A 49 -7.83 4.52 -15.19
CA ASN A 49 -9.18 4.03 -15.48
C ASN A 49 -9.69 2.96 -14.51
N GLU A 50 -8.84 2.45 -13.61
CA GLU A 50 -9.22 1.43 -12.65
C GLU A 50 -9.67 2.04 -11.31
N THR A 51 -10.70 1.47 -10.71
CA THR A 51 -10.97 1.72 -9.29
C THR A 51 -10.00 0.88 -8.47
N LEU A 52 -9.27 1.51 -7.56
CA LEU A 52 -8.41 0.83 -6.59
C LEU A 52 -9.12 0.82 -5.23
N PRO A 53 -9.72 -0.32 -4.81
CA PRO A 53 -10.39 -0.39 -3.52
C PRO A 53 -9.39 -0.18 -2.39
N VAL A 54 -9.69 0.78 -1.50
CA VAL A 54 -8.79 1.18 -0.40
C VAL A 54 -8.39 0.02 0.51
N CYS A 55 -9.27 -0.98 0.74
CA CYS A 55 -8.94 -2.14 1.57
C CYS A 55 -7.84 -3.02 0.97
N TYR A 56 -7.88 -3.26 -0.35
CA TYR A 56 -6.93 -4.15 -1.03
C TYR A 56 -5.58 -3.51 -1.34
N TYR A 57 -5.49 -2.18 -1.27
CA TYR A 57 -4.26 -1.46 -1.59
C TYR A 57 -3.84 -0.61 -0.38
N LEU A 58 -4.51 0.52 -0.16
CA LEU A 58 -4.12 1.50 0.85
C LEU A 58 -3.98 0.92 2.27
N TYR A 59 -5.00 0.21 2.76
CA TYR A 59 -4.97 -0.38 4.10
C TYR A 59 -4.05 -1.61 4.17
N SER A 60 -3.95 -2.35 3.07
CA SER A 60 -3.03 -3.50 2.97
C SER A 60 -1.58 -3.05 3.08
N PHE A 61 -1.22 -1.91 2.48
CA PHE A 61 0.11 -1.31 2.59
C PHE A 61 0.42 -0.82 4.02
N GLU A 62 -0.50 -0.11 4.66
CA GLU A 62 -0.31 0.31 6.05
C GLU A 62 -0.20 -0.92 6.99
N GLY A 63 -1.08 -1.91 6.79
CA GLY A 63 -1.02 -3.17 7.52
C GLY A 63 0.32 -3.89 7.34
N ALA A 64 0.85 -3.93 6.11
CA ALA A 64 2.18 -4.46 5.82
C ALA A 64 3.29 -3.71 6.60
N LEU A 65 3.26 -2.37 6.57
CA LEU A 65 4.28 -1.52 7.18
C LEU A 65 4.27 -1.56 8.72
N CYS A 66 3.10 -1.81 9.31
CA CYS A 66 2.90 -1.95 10.75
C CYS A 66 2.85 -3.40 11.24
N ASP A 67 3.04 -4.37 10.35
CA ASP A 67 2.92 -5.81 10.61
C ASP A 67 1.57 -6.24 11.24
N ARG A 68 0.47 -5.64 10.77
CA ARG A 68 -0.91 -5.92 11.19
C ARG A 68 -1.76 -6.40 10.02
N HIS A 69 -2.83 -7.16 10.31
CA HIS A 69 -3.87 -7.35 9.30
C HIS A 69 -4.51 -5.99 9.00
N TRP A 70 -4.89 -5.74 7.75
CA TRP A 70 -5.38 -4.42 7.31
C TRP A 70 -6.64 -3.97 8.07
N ASP A 71 -7.45 -4.90 8.57
CA ASP A 71 -8.62 -4.59 9.41
C ASP A 71 -8.23 -3.99 10.78
N ASP A 72 -7.06 -4.36 11.31
CA ASP A 72 -6.60 -4.06 12.67
C ASP A 72 -5.81 -2.73 12.78
N ILE A 73 -5.69 -1.96 11.69
CA ILE A 73 -4.96 -0.68 11.70
C ILE A 73 -5.74 0.45 12.40
N GLY A 74 -7.04 0.22 12.68
CA GLY A 74 -7.92 1.14 13.41
C GLY A 74 -8.53 2.25 12.56
N GLU A 75 -9.74 2.67 12.94
CA GLU A 75 -10.55 3.58 12.10
C GLU A 75 -9.95 4.98 11.95
N ARG A 76 -9.29 5.51 12.98
CA ARG A 76 -8.59 6.80 12.87
C ARG A 76 -7.52 6.76 11.77
N LYS A 77 -6.70 5.69 11.74
CA LYS A 77 -5.65 5.53 10.74
C LYS A 77 -6.24 5.33 9.34
N LYS A 78 -7.29 4.51 9.21
CA LYS A 78 -8.03 4.34 7.94
C LYS A 78 -8.54 5.69 7.42
N GLN A 79 -9.03 6.57 8.30
CA GLN A 79 -9.48 7.91 7.90
C GLN A 79 -8.33 8.82 7.48
N GLU A 80 -7.23 8.85 8.22
CA GLU A 80 -6.02 9.60 7.83
C GLU A 80 -5.51 9.20 6.44
N LEU A 81 -5.45 7.89 6.18
CA LEU A 81 -5.01 7.35 4.90
C LEU A 81 -5.94 7.75 3.74
N LYS A 82 -7.27 7.67 3.95
CA LYS A 82 -8.25 8.10 2.94
C LYS A 82 -8.10 9.57 2.59
N ASN A 83 -7.99 10.43 3.61
CA ASN A 83 -7.78 11.87 3.39
C ASN A 83 -6.49 12.12 2.60
N ALA A 84 -5.40 11.42 2.93
CA ALA A 84 -4.12 11.57 2.26
C ALA A 84 -4.14 11.24 0.76
N ILE A 85 -5.05 10.38 0.28
CA ILE A 85 -5.20 10.06 -1.15
C ILE A 85 -6.21 10.94 -1.89
N GLU A 86 -7.05 11.68 -1.16
CA GLU A 86 -8.03 12.63 -1.73
C GLU A 86 -7.44 14.03 -1.91
N GLU A 87 -6.43 14.39 -1.10
CA GLU A 87 -5.69 15.65 -1.23
C GLU A 87 -4.83 15.65 -2.51
N LYS A 88 -5.22 16.50 -3.47
CA LYS A 88 -4.47 16.90 -4.66
C LYS A 88 -3.80 18.26 -4.45
#